data_AF-A0A699X121-F1
#
_entry.id   AF-A0A699X121-F1
#
_cell.length_a   1.000
_cell.length_b   1.000
_cell.length_c   1.000
_cell.angle_alpha   90.00
_cell.angle_beta   90.00
_cell.angle_gamma   90.00
#
_symmetry.space_group_name_H-M   'P 1'
#
loop_
_entity.id
_entity.type
_entity.pdbx_description
1 polymer ?
#
loop_
_entity_poly.entity_id
_entity_poly.type
_entity_poly.pdbx_seq_one_letter_code
_entity_poly.pdbx_strand_id
1 'polypeptide(L)' 'MDKDVTEWSSLASSSNCRCELQTPQCDAVGSTAVVAVVSEDKIVVSNCGDSRAVLCRNGVAIPLSTDHKPDRPDE' A
#
# COMPACT_ATOMS: atom_id res chain seq x y z
N MET A 1 0.10 18.38 -16.78
CA MET A 1 0.66 17.27 -16.00
C MET A 1 0.05 17.12 -14.59
N ASP A 2 -0.57 18.15 -14.00
CA ASP A 2 -1.10 18.04 -12.62
C ASP A 2 -2.58 17.62 -12.50
N LYS A 3 -3.31 17.55 -13.62
CA LYS A 3 -4.76 17.25 -13.60
C LYS A 3 -5.05 15.79 -13.26
N ASP A 4 -4.28 14.87 -13.82
CA ASP A 4 -4.51 13.43 -13.65
C ASP A 4 -4.12 12.94 -12.23
N VAL A 5 -3.08 13.54 -11.63
CA VAL A 5 -2.67 13.29 -10.23
C VAL A 5 -3.71 13.84 -9.24
N THR A 6 -4.31 14.98 -9.56
CA THR A 6 -5.37 15.58 -8.74
C THR A 6 -6.65 14.75 -8.82
N GLU A 7 -7.02 14.24 -10.01
CA GLU A 7 -8.18 13.35 -10.19
C GLU A 7 -8.05 12.02 -9.42
N TRP A 8 -6.85 11.42 -9.42
CA TRP A 8 -6.60 10.19 -8.65
C TRP A 8 -6.66 10.44 -7.14
N SER A 9 -6.15 11.58 -6.67
CA SER A 9 -6.25 11.98 -5.26
C SER A 9 -7.70 12.18 -4.82
N SER A 10 -8.56 12.73 -5.69
CA SER A 10 -10.00 12.85 -5.40
C SER A 10 -10.76 11.52 -5.41
N LEU A 11 -10.30 10.52 -6.17
CA LEU A 11 -10.90 9.17 -6.17
C LEU A 11 -10.48 8.33 -4.96
N ALA A 12 -9.31 8.61 -4.37
CA ALA A 12 -8.79 7.94 -3.16
C ALA A 12 -9.54 8.34 -1.87
N SER A 13 -10.31 9.43 -1.92
CA SER A 13 -11.04 9.98 -0.77
C SER A 13 -12.30 9.19 -0.35
N SER A 14 -12.62 8.08 -1.04
CA SER A 14 -13.70 7.15 -0.66
C SER A 14 -13.18 5.77 -0.24
N SER A 15 -12.01 5.75 0.42
CA SER A 15 -11.51 4.55 1.09
C SER A 15 -12.36 4.27 2.34
N ASN A 16 -13.55 3.70 2.14
CA ASN A 16 -14.42 3.27 3.23
C ASN A 16 -13.75 2.11 3.97
N CYS A 17 -12.94 2.42 4.99
CA CYS A 17 -12.45 1.39 5.89
C CYS A 17 -13.68 0.71 6.52
N ARG A 18 -13.65 -0.61 6.65
CA ARG A 18 -14.68 -1.37 7.37
C ARG A 18 -14.77 -1.01 8.86
N CYS A 19 -13.95 -0.07 9.32
CA CYS A 19 -13.84 0.40 10.70
C CYS A 19 -14.78 1.55 11.06
N GLU A 20 -15.44 2.20 10.08
CA GLU A 20 -16.29 3.38 10.34
C GLU A 20 -17.64 3.09 11.04
N LEU A 21 -18.05 1.83 11.20
CA LEU A 21 -19.39 1.49 11.70
C LEU A 21 -19.47 1.11 13.19
N GLN A 22 -18.35 1.06 13.91
CA GLN A 22 -18.37 0.87 15.36
C GLN A 22 -17.26 1.71 15.97
N THR A 23 -17.57 2.49 17.01
CA THR A 23 -16.59 3.01 17.96
C THR A 23 -16.43 2.01 19.11
N PRO A 24 -15.66 0.92 19.00
CA PRO A 24 -15.05 0.36 20.19
C PRO A 24 -13.93 1.32 20.59
N GLN A 25 -13.74 1.58 21.88
CA GLN A 25 -12.48 2.16 22.35
C GLN A 25 -11.33 1.24 21.87
N CYS A 26 -10.67 1.65 20.78
CA CYS A 26 -9.68 0.86 20.08
C CYS A 26 -8.30 1.49 20.24
N ASP A 27 -7.84 1.59 21.48
CA ASP A 27 -6.53 2.18 21.79
C ASP A 27 -5.35 1.36 21.20
N ALA A 28 -5.62 0.15 20.69
CA ALA A 28 -4.64 -0.77 20.11
C ALA A 28 -5.13 -1.35 18.76
N VAL A 29 -5.36 -0.49 17.77
CA VAL A 29 -5.49 -0.91 16.36
C VAL A 29 -4.28 -0.44 15.57
N GLY A 30 -3.85 -1.29 14.63
CA GLY A 30 -2.81 -0.97 13.66
C GLY A 30 -3.28 -1.30 12.26
N SER A 31 -2.60 -0.75 11.27
CA SER A 31 -2.80 -1.07 9.86
C SER A 31 -1.46 -1.44 9.24
N THR A 32 -1.51 -2.26 8.20
CA THR A 32 -0.39 -2.35 7.26
C THR A 32 -0.53 -1.28 6.19
N ALA A 33 0.56 -0.99 5.49
CA ALA A 33 0.55 -0.07 4.35
C ALA A 33 1.57 -0.52 3.31
N VAL A 34 1.15 -0.53 2.05
CA VAL A 34 2.05 -0.64 0.91
C VAL A 34 1.75 0.49 -0.06
N VAL A 35 2.78 1.22 -0.47
CA VAL A 35 2.67 2.43 -1.29
C VAL A 35 3.55 2.28 -2.52
N ALA A 36 3.01 2.61 -3.69
CA ALA A 36 3.76 2.69 -4.94
C ALA A 36 3.69 4.11 -5.50
N VAL A 37 4.86 4.71 -5.74
CA VAL A 37 4.99 5.99 -6.45
C VAL A 37 5.53 5.69 -7.84
N VAL A 38 4.81 6.12 -8.87
CA VAL A 38 5.15 5.87 -10.27
C VAL A 38 5.57 7.19 -10.92
N SER A 39 6.78 7.23 -11.46
CA SER A 39 7.29 8.31 -12.33
C SER A 39 7.37 7.81 -13.77
N GLU A 40 7.81 8.69 -14.69
CA GLU A 40 7.98 8.35 -16.11
C GLU A 40 8.90 7.13 -16.32
N ASP A 41 9.92 6.95 -15.48
CA ASP A 41 10.98 5.97 -15.65
C ASP A 41 11.15 5.00 -14.46
N LYS A 42 10.44 5.21 -13.35
CA LYS A 42 10.63 4.45 -12.10
C LYS A 42 9.32 4.10 -11.41
N ILE A 43 9.37 2.99 -10.68
CA ILE A 43 8.35 2.61 -9.70
C ILE A 43 9.09 2.46 -8.38
N VAL A 44 8.72 3.25 -7.38
CA VAL A 44 9.28 3.17 -6.02
C VAL A 44 8.21 2.58 -5.12
N VAL A 45 8.54 1.51 -4.40
CA VAL A 45 7.63 0.84 -3.47
C VAL A 45 8.16 0.98 -2.05
N SER A 46 7.26 1.28 -1.11
CA SER A 46 7.51 1.20 0.32
C SER A 46 6.47 0.29 0.97
N ASN A 47 6.90 -0.60 1.85
CA ASN A 47 6.04 -1.55 2.56
C ASN A 47 6.24 -1.42 4.06
N CYS A 48 5.15 -1.50 4.81
CA CYS A 48 5.12 -1.59 6.26
C CYS A 48 4.07 -2.63 6.67
N GLY A 49 4.54 -3.79 7.12
CA GLY A 49 3.69 -4.92 7.50
C GLY A 49 3.69 -6.03 6.45
N ASP A 50 2.64 -6.85 6.47
CA ASP A 50 2.56 -8.04 5.64
C ASP A 50 1.71 -7.89 4.37
N SER A 51 1.45 -6.65 3.97
CA SER A 51 1.00 -6.35 2.60
C SER A 51 2.12 -6.61 1.58
N ARG A 52 1.76 -6.77 0.30
CA ARG A 52 2.72 -7.08 -0.77
C ARG A 52 2.44 -6.35 -2.08
N ALA A 53 3.47 -5.74 -2.64
CA ALA A 53 3.48 -5.23 -4.00
C ALA A 53 4.11 -6.24 -4.98
N VAL A 54 3.42 -6.51 -6.07
CA VAL A 54 3.88 -7.40 -7.15
C VAL A 54 3.66 -6.71 -8.50
N LEU A 55 4.71 -6.62 -9.31
CA LEU A 55 4.66 -6.11 -10.68
C LEU A 55 4.54 -7.27 -11.66
N CYS A 56 3.56 -7.20 -12.58
CA CYS A 56 3.54 -8.09 -13.73
C CYS A 56 4.28 -7.45 -14.91
N ARG A 57 5.28 -8.14 -15.45
CA ARG A 57 5.98 -7.73 -16.68
C ARG A 57 6.15 -8.94 -17.59
N ASN A 58 5.60 -8.85 -18.81
CA ASN A 58 5.61 -9.93 -19.80
C ASN A 58 5.05 -11.26 -19.28
N GLY A 59 3.96 -11.19 -18.50
CA GLY A 59 3.33 -12.38 -17.91
C GLY A 59 4.06 -12.98 -16.70
N VAL A 60 5.18 -12.38 -16.27
CA VAL A 60 5.95 -12.81 -15.10
C VAL A 60 5.62 -11.91 -13.91
N ALA A 61 5.32 -12.51 -12.76
CA ALA A 61 5.14 -11.83 -11.49
C ALA A 61 6.49 -11.55 -10.82
N ILE A 62 6.75 -10.29 -10.50
CA ILE A 62 8.01 -9.81 -9.90
C ILE A 62 7.66 -9.14 -8.57
N PRO A 63 8.10 -9.69 -7.41
CA PRO A 63 7.87 -9.04 -6.13
C PRO A 63 8.67 -7.74 -6.04
N LEU A 64 8.02 -6.63 -5.66
CA LEU A 64 8.64 -5.33 -5.45
C LEU A 64 8.81 -4.97 -3.97
N SER A 65 8.14 -5.70 -3.09
CA SER A 65 8.30 -5.59 -1.64
C SER A 65 8.46 -6.97 -1.00
N THR A 66 8.93 -6.95 0.23
CA THR A 66 9.06 -8.13 1.07
C THR A 66 8.17 -7.96 2.30
N ASP A 67 7.40 -8.99 2.62
CA ASP A 67 6.50 -8.95 3.79
C ASP A 67 7.31 -8.90 5.07
N HIS A 68 6.89 -8.01 5.97
CA HIS A 68 7.43 -7.91 7.32
C HIS A 68 6.76 -9.00 8.17
N LYS A 69 7.53 -10.01 8.57
CA LYS A 69 7.05 -11.18 9.33
C LYS A 69 7.94 -11.40 10.55
N PRO A 70 7.39 -11.70 11.74
CA PRO A 70 8.16 -11.76 13.00
C PRO A 70 9.28 -12.80 13.05
N ASP A 71 9.24 -13.80 12.18
CA ASP A 71 10.23 -14.88 12.08
C ASP A 71 11.45 -14.53 11.22
N ARG A 72 11.44 -13.36 10.57
CA ARG A 72 12.58 -12.90 9.77
C ARG A 72 13.70 -12.39 10.67
N PRO A 73 14.98 -12.71 10.37
CA PRO A 73 16.11 -12.25 11.17
C PRO A 73 16.44 -10.76 10.98
N ASP A 74 15.96 -10.16 9.90
CA ASP A 74 16.19 -8.75 9.54
C ASP A 74 15.05 -7.80 9.95
N GLU A 75 14.03 -8.33 10.64
CA GLU A 75 12.97 -7.58 11.34
C GLU A 75 13.35 -7.34 12.81
#